data_AF-A0A9E1IJB8-F1
#
_entry.id   AF-A0A9E1IJB8-F1
#
_cell.length_a   1.000
_cell.length_b   1.000
_cell.length_c   1.000
_cell.angle_alpha   90.00
_cell.angle_beta   90.00
_cell.angle_gamma   90.00
#
_symmetry.space_group_name_H-M   'P 1'
#
loop_
_entity.id
_entity.type
_entity.pdbx_description
1 polymer ?
#
loop_
_entity_poly.entity_id
_entity_poly.type
_entity_poly.pdbx_seq_one_letter_code
_entity_poly.pdbx_strand_id
1 'polypeptide(L)'
;MIVLLLSLSVFAEPIDPCAFNPATAVRHGGHTFPSADAFASTVVSYVPGPGVRDPHRDASAALGPPDWHEGIGAVSLGNGKRRKAGLVLEFVGIYITDIPGPDLYVFEVGPLVERTEVAISPDGETWTQLGAIHGSTRAIDIAPFGVSPDVHYRYLRLKNAGRPSRPPYAGADIDSVGAIGACRLP
;
A
#
# COMPACT_ATOMS: atom_id res chain seq x y z
N MET A 1 -30.19 19.06 -54.76
CA MET A 1 -29.59 19.63 -53.55
C MET A 1 -29.17 18.45 -52.67
N ILE A 2 -27.89 18.10 -52.67
CA ILE A 2 -27.36 16.97 -51.90
C ILE A 2 -26.91 17.53 -50.55
N VAL A 3 -27.59 17.13 -49.47
CA VAL A 3 -27.19 17.47 -48.10
C VAL A 3 -26.14 16.45 -47.67
N LEU A 4 -24.88 16.88 -47.64
CA LEU A 4 -23.77 16.08 -47.13
C LEU A 4 -23.81 16.14 -45.59
N LEU A 5 -24.32 15.09 -44.96
CA LEU A 5 -24.24 14.92 -43.50
C LEU A 5 -22.80 14.56 -43.12
N LEU A 6 -22.04 15.56 -42.66
CA LEU A 6 -20.79 15.36 -41.95
C LEU A 6 -21.10 14.75 -40.58
N SER A 7 -20.89 13.45 -40.42
CA SER A 7 -20.90 12.82 -39.10
C SER A 7 -19.68 13.30 -38.32
N LEU A 8 -19.88 14.16 -37.33
CA LEU A 8 -18.87 14.41 -36.31
C LEU A 8 -18.74 13.15 -35.45
N SER A 9 -17.69 12.38 -35.69
CA SER A 9 -17.24 11.36 -34.74
C SER A 9 -16.71 12.09 -33.51
N VAL A 10 -17.50 12.09 -32.42
CA VAL A 10 -16.99 12.48 -31.10
C VAL A 10 -16.08 11.34 -30.65
N PHE A 11 -14.77 11.53 -30.77
CA PHE A 11 -13.81 10.69 -30.09
C PHE A 11 -13.82 11.11 -28.61
N ALA A 12 -14.31 10.26 -27.72
CA ALA A 12 -14.05 10.44 -26.30
C ALA A 12 -12.54 10.33 -26.12
N GLU A 13 -11.90 11.34 -25.53
CA GLU A 13 -10.49 11.23 -25.18
C GLU A 13 -10.31 10.03 -24.23
N PRO A 14 -9.24 9.24 -24.41
CA PRO A 14 -8.96 8.14 -23.51
C PRO A 14 -8.83 8.68 -22.09
N ILE A 15 -9.59 8.11 -21.16
CA ILE A 15 -9.51 8.45 -19.74
C ILE A 15 -8.09 8.08 -19.30
N ASP A 16 -7.28 9.08 -18.93
CA ASP A 16 -5.99 8.84 -18.32
C ASP A 16 -6.22 8.14 -16.97
N PRO A 17 -5.81 6.87 -16.81
CA PRO A 17 -6.01 6.12 -15.57
C PRO A 17 -5.28 6.76 -14.37
N CYS A 18 -4.25 7.55 -14.64
CA CYS A 18 -3.42 8.22 -13.65
C CYS A 18 -3.84 9.68 -13.40
N ALA A 19 -4.92 10.16 -14.02
CA ALA A 19 -5.37 11.53 -13.89
C ALA A 19 -5.66 11.90 -12.43
N PHE A 20 -4.83 12.77 -11.86
CA PHE A 20 -5.03 13.28 -10.50
C PHE A 20 -6.25 14.21 -10.46
N ASN A 21 -7.20 13.89 -9.58
CA ASN A 21 -8.36 14.73 -9.32
C ASN A 21 -8.30 15.30 -7.89
N PRO A 22 -8.05 16.62 -7.71
CA PRO A 22 -7.97 17.23 -6.39
C PRO A 22 -9.30 17.16 -5.61
N ALA A 23 -10.45 17.00 -6.28
CA ALA A 23 -11.74 16.90 -5.62
C ALA A 23 -11.95 15.57 -4.89
N THR A 24 -11.22 14.51 -5.27
CA THR A 24 -11.27 13.21 -4.59
C THR A 24 -10.08 12.98 -3.67
N ALA A 25 -9.05 13.82 -3.74
CA ALA A 25 -7.81 13.64 -3.00
C ALA A 25 -8.03 13.71 -1.49
N VAL A 26 -7.31 12.85 -0.76
CA VAL A 26 -7.33 12.79 0.71
C VAL A 26 -5.93 12.97 1.27
N ARG A 27 -5.81 13.41 2.53
CA ARG A 27 -4.50 13.69 3.14
C ARG A 27 -4.31 12.91 4.44
N HIS A 28 -3.26 12.10 4.48
CA HIS A 28 -2.88 11.30 5.65
C HIS A 28 -1.36 11.28 5.81
N GLY A 29 -0.86 11.30 7.06
CA GLY A 29 0.58 11.18 7.33
C GLY A 29 1.47 12.27 6.69
N GLY A 30 0.90 13.40 6.29
CA GLY A 30 1.61 14.46 5.58
C GLY A 30 1.59 14.35 4.04
N HIS A 31 1.06 13.26 3.50
CA HIS A 31 0.99 12.97 2.06
C HIS A 31 -0.42 13.11 1.51
N THR A 32 -0.51 13.50 0.23
CA THR A 32 -1.76 13.57 -0.52
C THR A 32 -1.91 12.29 -1.34
N PHE A 33 -3.04 11.59 -1.18
CA PHE A 33 -3.39 10.41 -1.95
C PHE A 33 -4.46 10.78 -3.00
N PRO A 34 -4.46 10.19 -4.21
CA PRO A 34 -5.40 10.56 -5.27
C PRO A 34 -6.88 10.37 -4.93
N SER A 35 -7.18 9.41 -4.05
CA SER A 35 -8.53 9.17 -3.54
C SER A 35 -8.53 8.32 -2.26
N ALA A 36 -9.70 8.14 -1.65
CA ALA A 36 -9.89 7.17 -0.56
C ALA A 36 -9.69 5.70 -1.00
N ASP A 37 -9.75 5.41 -2.31
CA ASP A 37 -9.50 4.08 -2.86
C ASP A 37 -8.00 3.78 -3.04
N ALA A 38 -7.13 4.77 -2.76
CA ALA A 38 -5.69 4.62 -2.90
C ALA A 38 -5.03 3.79 -1.78
N PHE A 39 -5.81 3.08 -0.98
CA PHE A 39 -5.35 2.28 0.14
C PHE A 39 -5.62 0.80 -0.12
N ALA A 40 -4.80 -0.06 0.48
CA ALA A 40 -5.02 -1.50 0.42
C ALA A 40 -6.43 -1.85 0.92
N SER A 41 -7.15 -2.69 0.18
CA SER A 41 -8.57 -2.98 0.44
C SER A 41 -8.85 -4.48 0.57
N THR A 42 -7.85 -5.33 0.40
CA THR A 42 -7.97 -6.78 0.59
C THR A 42 -6.74 -7.35 1.29
N VAL A 43 -6.97 -8.25 2.25
CA VAL A 43 -5.93 -9.11 2.83
C VAL A 43 -5.85 -10.38 2.01
N VAL A 44 -4.72 -10.56 1.31
CA VAL A 44 -4.46 -11.77 0.53
C VAL A 44 -3.95 -12.89 1.44
N SER A 45 -3.06 -12.57 2.36
CA SER A 45 -2.61 -13.51 3.39
C SER A 45 -2.04 -12.80 4.61
N TYR A 46 -2.21 -13.42 5.78
CA TYR A 46 -1.60 -12.95 7.01
C TYR A 46 -1.09 -14.14 7.81
N VAL A 47 0.19 -14.08 8.17
CA VAL A 47 0.84 -15.06 9.03
C VAL A 47 1.47 -14.30 10.20
N PRO A 48 0.81 -14.24 11.38
CA PRO A 48 1.37 -13.57 12.53
C PRO A 48 2.62 -14.27 13.04
N GLY A 49 3.65 -13.49 13.38
CA GLY A 49 4.78 -13.98 14.15
C GLY A 49 4.40 -14.31 15.60
N PRO A 50 5.26 -15.03 16.34
CA PRO A 50 5.04 -15.28 17.76
C PRO A 50 4.97 -13.97 18.56
N GLY A 51 4.07 -13.93 19.55
CA GLY A 51 3.94 -12.81 20.48
C GLY A 51 2.79 -11.85 20.17
N VAL A 52 2.22 -11.90 18.95
CA VAL A 52 0.98 -11.17 18.63
C VAL A 52 -0.17 -11.72 19.47
N ARG A 53 -1.02 -10.87 20.04
CA ARG A 53 -2.23 -11.24 20.79
C ARG A 53 -3.40 -10.37 20.34
N ASP A 54 -4.62 -10.85 20.54
CA ASP A 54 -5.82 -10.07 20.26
C ASP A 54 -5.81 -8.76 21.08
N PRO A 55 -6.32 -7.64 20.50
CA PRO A 55 -6.96 -7.54 19.19
C PRO A 55 -5.99 -7.42 17.99
N HIS A 56 -4.69 -7.32 18.22
CA HIS A 56 -3.69 -7.00 17.17
C HIS A 56 -3.41 -8.13 16.16
N ARG A 57 -4.20 -9.21 16.17
CA ARG A 57 -4.19 -10.28 15.17
C ARG A 57 -5.18 -10.05 14.03
N ASP A 58 -6.00 -9.01 14.11
CA ASP A 58 -6.97 -8.71 13.07
C ASP A 58 -6.31 -8.03 11.88
N ALA A 59 -6.01 -8.81 10.83
CA ALA A 59 -5.41 -8.28 9.60
C ALA A 59 -6.30 -7.30 8.83
N SER A 60 -7.61 -7.29 9.08
CA SER A 60 -8.50 -6.30 8.46
C SER A 60 -8.24 -4.87 8.95
N ALA A 61 -7.59 -4.73 10.11
CA ALA A 61 -7.17 -3.44 10.67
C ALA A 61 -6.04 -2.75 9.89
N ALA A 62 -5.54 -3.35 8.80
CA ALA A 62 -4.59 -2.70 7.87
C ALA A 62 -5.25 -2.16 6.59
N LEU A 63 -6.57 -2.30 6.46
CA LEU A 63 -7.30 -1.96 5.24
C LEU A 63 -7.88 -0.55 5.31
N GLY A 64 -7.89 0.12 4.14
CA GLY A 64 -8.43 1.46 4.00
C GLY A 64 -7.50 2.56 4.52
N PRO A 65 -8.03 3.80 4.62
CA PRO A 65 -7.30 4.92 5.18
C PRO A 65 -6.89 4.65 6.64
N PRO A 66 -5.76 5.23 7.12
CA PRO A 66 -5.32 5.04 8.49
C PRO A 66 -6.38 5.55 9.48
N ASP A 67 -6.73 4.70 10.44
CA ASP A 67 -7.78 4.94 11.43
C ASP A 67 -7.34 4.66 12.87
N TRP A 68 -6.05 4.34 13.08
CA TRP A 68 -5.52 4.05 14.41
C TRP A 68 -5.81 5.15 15.43
N HIS A 69 -6.37 4.73 16.57
CA HIS A 69 -6.68 5.60 17.70
C HIS A 69 -6.58 4.83 19.02
N GLU A 70 -5.85 5.39 19.99
CA GLU A 70 -5.75 4.85 21.37
C GLU A 70 -5.41 3.35 21.46
N GLY A 71 -4.60 2.84 20.54
CA GLY A 71 -4.14 1.45 20.54
C GLY A 71 -5.05 0.46 19.80
N ILE A 72 -6.09 0.95 19.11
CA ILE A 72 -7.00 0.18 18.26
C ILE A 72 -6.82 0.65 16.81
N GLY A 73 -7.05 -0.23 15.82
CA GLY A 73 -6.90 0.08 14.39
C GLY A 73 -5.49 -0.21 13.85
N ALA A 74 -4.86 -1.30 14.29
CA ALA A 74 -3.62 -1.78 13.68
C ALA A 74 -3.43 -3.29 13.88
N VAL A 75 -2.83 -3.94 12.88
CA VAL A 75 -2.40 -5.35 12.93
C VAL A 75 -0.89 -5.45 13.20
N SER A 76 -0.48 -6.31 14.12
CA SER A 76 0.95 -6.54 14.35
C SER A 76 1.49 -7.67 13.49
N LEU A 77 2.70 -7.51 12.95
CA LEU A 77 3.36 -8.57 12.18
C LEU A 77 3.96 -9.67 13.07
N GLY A 78 4.30 -9.36 14.32
CA GLY A 78 4.92 -10.30 15.23
C GLY A 78 6.38 -10.65 14.90
N ASN A 79 6.97 -11.51 15.74
CA ASN A 79 8.41 -11.77 15.69
C ASN A 79 8.83 -12.58 14.45
N GLY A 80 9.61 -12.00 13.55
CA GLY A 80 9.88 -12.58 12.22
C GLY A 80 11.16 -13.42 12.04
N LYS A 81 12.07 -13.50 13.04
CA LYS A 81 13.42 -14.09 12.82
C LYS A 81 13.47 -15.57 12.40
N ARG A 82 12.41 -16.35 12.63
CA ARG A 82 12.42 -17.82 12.41
C ARG A 82 11.25 -18.36 11.56
N ARG A 83 10.29 -17.53 11.17
CA ARG A 83 9.12 -17.93 10.36
C ARG A 83 8.78 -16.85 9.34
N LYS A 84 8.00 -17.22 8.32
CA LYS A 84 7.41 -16.32 7.33
C LYS A 84 6.33 -15.43 7.95
N ALA A 85 6.66 -14.68 9.00
CA ALA A 85 5.74 -13.73 9.60
C ALA A 85 5.58 -12.54 8.64
N GLY A 86 4.35 -12.23 8.25
CA GLY A 86 4.11 -11.20 7.25
C GLY A 86 2.66 -11.05 6.87
N LEU A 87 2.42 -10.00 6.11
CA LEU A 87 1.12 -9.56 5.63
C LEU A 87 1.25 -9.32 4.13
N VAL A 88 0.30 -9.85 3.35
CA VAL A 88 0.15 -9.55 1.93
C VAL A 88 -1.20 -8.87 1.73
N LEU A 89 -1.15 -7.68 1.14
CA LEU A 89 -2.29 -6.83 0.85
C LEU A 89 -2.45 -6.67 -0.67
N GLU A 90 -3.67 -6.38 -1.08
CA GLU A 90 -4.01 -6.03 -2.46
C GLU A 90 -4.71 -4.67 -2.52
N PHE A 91 -4.35 -3.90 -3.54
CA PHE A 91 -5.03 -2.69 -3.96
C PHE A 91 -6.04 -3.05 -5.07
N VAL A 92 -7.32 -3.08 -4.72
CA VAL A 92 -8.38 -3.39 -5.69
C VAL A 92 -8.76 -2.13 -6.48
N GLY A 93 -8.83 -2.24 -7.80
CA GLY A 93 -9.26 -1.16 -8.68
C GLY A 93 -8.18 -0.12 -9.01
N ILE A 94 -7.01 -0.18 -8.37
CA ILE A 94 -5.85 0.67 -8.68
C ILE A 94 -4.58 -0.16 -8.82
N TYR A 95 -3.54 0.44 -9.38
CA TYR A 95 -2.18 -0.07 -9.36
C TYR A 95 -1.21 1.04 -8.96
N ILE A 96 -0.07 0.63 -8.42
CA ILE A 96 1.02 1.50 -8.00
C ILE A 96 1.87 1.80 -9.23
N THR A 97 2.15 3.08 -9.46
CA THR A 97 3.06 3.58 -10.50
C THR A 97 4.12 4.48 -9.88
N ASP A 98 5.24 4.63 -10.59
CA ASP A 98 6.27 5.60 -10.28
C ASP A 98 5.80 7.02 -10.65
N ILE A 99 5.87 7.94 -9.69
CA ILE A 99 5.65 9.38 -9.83
C ILE A 99 6.83 10.14 -9.18
N PRO A 100 7.02 11.44 -9.46
CA PRO A 100 8.08 12.20 -8.81
C PRO A 100 7.95 12.20 -7.27
N GLY A 101 8.88 11.51 -6.59
CA GLY A 101 8.94 11.43 -5.13
C GLY A 101 8.42 10.09 -4.60
N PRO A 102 7.88 10.04 -3.37
CA PRO A 102 7.38 8.79 -2.81
C PRO A 102 6.07 8.32 -3.44
N ASP A 103 5.97 7.03 -3.72
CA ASP A 103 4.82 6.37 -4.36
C ASP A 103 3.99 5.55 -3.39
N LEU A 104 4.58 5.13 -2.28
CA LEU A 104 3.95 4.34 -1.25
C LEU A 104 4.18 4.96 0.13
N TYR A 105 3.23 4.74 1.02
CA TYR A 105 3.37 5.07 2.43
C TYR A 105 2.82 3.95 3.30
N VAL A 106 3.64 3.48 4.25
CA VAL A 106 3.22 2.50 5.25
C VAL A 106 2.97 3.20 6.58
N PHE A 107 1.72 3.17 7.04
CA PHE A 107 1.32 3.70 8.33
C PHE A 107 1.64 2.66 9.41
N GLU A 108 2.80 2.82 10.03
CA GLU A 108 3.21 2.08 11.23
C GLU A 108 2.90 2.90 12.49
N VAL A 109 2.40 2.26 13.53
CA VAL A 109 2.11 2.90 14.81
C VAL A 109 3.03 2.37 15.91
N GLY A 110 3.11 3.12 17.01
CA GLY A 110 3.95 2.76 18.15
C GLY A 110 5.34 3.45 18.16
N PRO A 111 6.01 3.44 19.32
CA PRO A 111 7.24 4.19 19.55
C PRO A 111 8.51 3.42 19.19
N LEU A 112 8.40 2.12 18.88
CA LEU A 112 9.54 1.27 18.61
C LEU A 112 9.98 1.41 17.16
N VAL A 113 11.28 1.21 16.92
CA VAL A 113 11.84 1.16 15.57
C VAL A 113 11.84 -0.29 15.12
N GLU A 114 10.82 -0.69 14.34
CA GLU A 114 10.62 -2.08 13.93
C GLU A 114 10.82 -2.23 12.42
N ARG A 115 12.02 -2.68 12.06
CA ARG A 115 12.40 -2.83 10.65
C ARG A 115 11.42 -3.78 9.92
N THR A 116 10.83 -3.29 8.84
CA THR A 116 9.88 -4.05 8.01
C THR A 116 10.33 -4.07 6.56
N GLU A 117 10.53 -5.26 6.01
CA GLU A 117 10.81 -5.46 4.59
C GLU A 117 9.54 -5.23 3.78
N VAL A 118 9.66 -4.50 2.67
CA VAL A 118 8.55 -4.15 1.77
C VAL A 118 8.85 -4.66 0.37
N ALA A 119 7.85 -5.25 -0.27
CA ALA A 119 7.92 -5.68 -1.66
C ALA A 119 6.58 -5.44 -2.36
N ILE A 120 6.63 -5.23 -3.67
CA ILE A 120 5.44 -5.10 -4.53
C ILE A 120 5.42 -6.19 -5.60
N SER A 121 4.23 -6.48 -6.12
CA SER A 121 4.05 -7.52 -7.13
C SER A 121 2.82 -7.21 -8.02
N PRO A 122 2.87 -7.56 -9.32
CA PRO A 122 1.71 -7.49 -10.20
C PRO A 122 0.76 -8.70 -10.07
N ASP A 123 1.26 -9.84 -9.58
CA ASP A 123 0.60 -11.15 -9.63
C ASP A 123 0.48 -11.86 -8.26
N GLY A 124 1.16 -11.36 -7.23
CA GLY A 124 1.26 -11.99 -5.90
C GLY A 124 2.32 -13.10 -5.83
N GLU A 125 3.00 -13.41 -6.93
CA GLU A 125 3.96 -14.51 -7.06
C GLU A 125 5.38 -14.00 -7.27
N THR A 126 5.55 -13.03 -8.17
CA THR A 126 6.83 -12.41 -8.53
C THR A 126 6.97 -11.07 -7.81
N TRP A 127 8.01 -10.93 -6.98
CA TRP A 127 8.13 -9.82 -6.04
C TRP A 127 9.35 -8.93 -6.30
N THR A 128 9.12 -7.65 -6.55
CA THR A 128 10.16 -6.60 -6.54
C THR A 128 10.41 -6.17 -5.10
N GLN A 129 11.64 -6.35 -4.60
CA GLN A 129 12.00 -5.92 -3.24
C GLN A 129 12.29 -4.42 -3.22
N LEU A 130 11.59 -3.68 -2.34
CA LEU A 130 11.75 -2.23 -2.17
C LEU A 130 12.65 -1.87 -0.96
N GLY A 131 13.33 -2.88 -0.39
CA GLY A 131 14.15 -2.71 0.80
C GLY A 131 13.33 -2.79 2.09
N ALA A 132 13.68 -1.96 3.08
CA ALA A 132 13.01 -1.97 4.37
C ALA A 132 12.77 -0.57 4.92
N ILE A 133 11.64 -0.41 5.58
CA ILE A 133 11.23 0.77 6.34
C ILE A 133 11.55 0.57 7.82
N HIS A 134 11.73 1.69 8.54
CA HIS A 134 11.90 1.71 10.00
C HIS A 134 11.78 3.14 10.55
N GLY A 135 11.23 3.28 11.76
CA GLY A 135 11.22 4.57 12.45
C GLY A 135 10.46 5.64 11.65
N SER A 136 11.13 6.75 11.30
CA SER A 136 10.55 7.82 10.48
C SER A 136 10.53 7.55 8.98
N THR A 137 11.24 6.53 8.49
CA THR A 137 11.29 6.18 7.07
C THR A 137 10.12 5.28 6.73
N ARG A 138 9.02 5.86 6.23
CA ARG A 138 7.74 5.18 5.95
C ARG A 138 7.22 5.40 4.53
N ALA A 139 7.72 6.45 3.89
CA ALA A 139 7.48 6.75 2.49
C ALA A 139 8.52 6.03 1.63
N ILE A 140 8.09 5.45 0.51
CA ILE A 140 8.95 4.67 -0.39
C ILE A 140 8.77 5.23 -1.80
N ASP A 141 9.88 5.67 -2.38
CA ASP A 141 10.03 5.97 -3.81
C ASP A 141 10.45 4.67 -4.52
N ILE A 142 9.69 4.25 -5.53
CA ILE A 142 9.91 2.99 -6.25
C ILE A 142 10.80 3.15 -7.48
N ALA A 143 11.09 4.37 -7.93
CA ALA A 143 11.92 4.66 -9.10
C ALA A 143 13.30 3.96 -9.05
N PRO A 144 14.02 3.93 -7.91
CA PRO A 144 15.35 3.32 -7.83
C PRO A 144 15.36 1.79 -8.03
N PHE A 145 14.20 1.14 -8.01
CA PHE A 145 14.07 -0.33 -8.07
C PHE A 145 13.82 -0.86 -9.49
N GLY A 146 13.86 0.01 -10.50
CA GLY A 146 13.76 -0.41 -11.91
C GLY A 146 12.38 -0.94 -12.28
N VAL A 147 11.33 -0.39 -11.65
CA VAL A 147 9.95 -0.73 -12.00
C VAL A 147 9.60 -0.21 -13.40
N SER A 148 8.82 -0.98 -14.15
CA SER A 148 8.29 -0.53 -15.44
C SER A 148 6.96 0.20 -15.24
N PRO A 149 6.72 1.33 -15.92
CA PRO A 149 5.41 2.01 -15.91
C PRO A 149 4.31 1.16 -16.58
N ASP A 150 4.66 0.16 -17.40
CA ASP A 150 3.70 -0.73 -18.05
C ASP A 150 3.26 -1.90 -17.14
N VAL A 151 3.79 -1.99 -15.93
CA VAL A 151 3.49 -3.08 -14.98
C VAL A 151 2.55 -2.56 -13.90
N HIS A 152 1.36 -3.18 -13.81
CA HIS A 152 0.36 -2.84 -12.81
C HIS A 152 0.64 -3.57 -11.49
N TYR A 153 1.47 -2.98 -10.62
CA TYR A 153 1.71 -3.52 -9.29
C TYR A 153 0.48 -3.31 -8.39
N ARG A 154 -0.14 -4.41 -7.94
CA ARG A 154 -1.37 -4.37 -7.12
C ARG A 154 -1.24 -5.08 -5.79
N TYR A 155 -0.18 -5.84 -5.60
CA TYR A 155 0.08 -6.56 -4.37
C TYR A 155 1.25 -5.92 -3.64
N LEU A 156 1.15 -5.88 -2.32
CA LEU A 156 2.21 -5.43 -1.43
C LEU A 156 2.41 -6.45 -0.32
N ARG A 157 3.67 -6.73 0.00
CA ARG A 157 4.07 -7.66 1.07
C ARG A 157 4.91 -6.93 2.11
N LEU A 158 4.49 -7.05 3.36
CA LEU A 158 5.21 -6.61 4.54
C LEU A 158 5.73 -7.83 5.30
N LYS A 159 6.99 -7.77 5.73
CA LYS A 159 7.61 -8.82 6.53
C LYS A 159 8.43 -8.20 7.65
N ASN A 160 8.21 -8.65 8.88
CA ASN A 160 9.02 -8.21 10.00
C ASN A 160 10.47 -8.66 9.82
N ALA A 161 11.39 -7.70 9.73
CA ALA A 161 12.83 -7.92 9.58
C ALA A 161 13.64 -7.36 10.77
N GLY A 162 12.94 -6.81 11.76
CA GLY A 162 13.51 -6.23 12.97
C GLY A 162 13.91 -7.23 14.04
N ARG A 163 14.45 -6.69 15.13
CA ARG A 163 14.64 -7.47 16.36
C ARG A 163 13.28 -7.76 17.00
N PRO A 164 13.14 -8.90 17.69
CA PRO A 164 11.93 -9.18 18.41
C PRO A 164 11.55 -8.09 19.41
N SER A 165 10.29 -7.68 19.42
CA SER A 165 9.70 -6.84 20.47
C SER A 165 8.77 -7.67 21.36
N ARG A 166 8.21 -7.05 22.40
CA ARG A 166 7.42 -7.74 23.43
C ARG A 166 5.95 -7.90 23.00
N PRO A 167 5.26 -8.96 23.45
CA PRO A 167 3.79 -9.03 23.37
C PRO A 167 3.13 -7.79 24.01
N PRO A 168 1.93 -7.38 23.57
CA PRO A 168 1.02 -8.12 22.68
C PRO A 168 1.25 -7.90 21.18
N TYR A 169 2.20 -7.05 20.79
CA TYR A 169 2.47 -6.66 19.40
C TYR A 169 3.55 -7.54 18.77
N ALA A 170 4.73 -7.54 19.40
CA ALA A 170 5.89 -8.35 19.05
C ALA A 170 6.44 -8.14 17.63
N GLY A 171 6.25 -6.98 17.01
CA GLY A 171 6.78 -6.58 15.71
C GLY A 171 6.02 -5.34 15.24
N ALA A 172 6.34 -4.84 14.05
CA ALA A 172 5.70 -3.64 13.50
C ALA A 172 4.17 -3.74 13.51
N ASP A 173 3.53 -2.63 13.89
CA ASP A 173 2.09 -2.46 14.00
C ASP A 173 1.58 -1.65 12.80
N ILE A 174 0.87 -2.30 11.88
CA ILE A 174 0.43 -1.74 10.61
C ILE A 174 -1.03 -1.28 10.72
N ASP A 175 -1.23 0.02 10.62
CA ASP A 175 -2.53 0.70 10.57
C ASP A 175 -3.05 0.74 9.13
N SER A 176 -2.19 1.04 8.16
CA SER A 176 -2.61 1.20 6.77
C SER A 176 -1.43 1.14 5.79
N VAL A 177 -1.71 0.87 4.52
CA VAL A 177 -0.77 1.10 3.42
C VAL A 177 -1.47 1.84 2.29
N GLY A 178 -0.93 2.99 1.90
CA GLY A 178 -1.46 3.83 0.83
C GLY A 178 -0.50 3.96 -0.35
N ALA A 179 -1.07 4.05 -1.55
CA ALA A 179 -0.39 4.36 -2.80
C ALA A 179 -0.56 5.85 -3.14
N ILE A 180 0.52 6.60 -3.00
CA ILE A 180 0.60 8.01 -3.41
C ILE A 180 0.60 8.09 -4.94
N GLY A 181 1.41 7.24 -5.59
CA GLY A 181 1.40 7.02 -7.04
C GLY A 181 0.36 5.97 -7.42
N ALA A 182 -0.93 6.32 -7.41
CA ALA A 182 -2.02 5.39 -7.74
C ALA A 182 -2.69 5.76 -9.07
N CYS A 183 -2.84 4.78 -9.95
CA CYS A 183 -3.63 4.87 -11.18
C CYS A 183 -4.76 3.85 -11.16
N ARG A 184 -5.90 4.18 -11.77
CA ARG A 184 -7.04 3.26 -11.88
C ARG A 184 -6.76 2.15 -12.87
N LEU A 185 -7.19 0.95 -12.52
CA LEU A 185 -7.27 -0.12 -13.51
C LEU A 185 -8.38 0.21 -14.53
N PRO A 186 -8.15 -0.08 -15.82
CA PRO A 186 -9.17 0.03 -16.85
C PRO A 186 -10.32 -0.97 -16.65
#